data_AF-T1I256-F1
#
_entry.id   AF-T1I256-F1
#
_cell.length_a   1.000
_cell.length_b   1.000
_cell.length_c   1.000
_cell.angle_alpha   90.00
_cell.angle_beta   90.00
_cell.angle_gamma   90.00
#
_symmetry.space_group_name_H-M   'P 1'
#
loop_
_entity.id
_entity.type
_entity.pdbx_description
1 polymer ?
#
loop_
_entity_poly.entity_id
_entity_poly.type
_entity_poly.pdbx_seq_one_letter_code
_entity_poly.pdbx_strand_id
1 'polypeptide(L)'
;LHNNDLTVLSWYVKSEIGGLESSLLELRTLAVPMMFPAGRLHLRCIANQYTLYSKSTHLFLLEDTPQLAHVLGVSPHHKGRL
;
A
#
# COMPACT_ATOMS: atom_id res chain seq x y z
N LEU A 1 19.12 -10.35 11.19
CA LEU A 1 18.51 -9.29 12.01
C LEU A 1 18.11 -8.16 11.06
N HIS A 2 16.89 -8.21 10.54
CA HIS A 2 16.37 -7.32 9.50
C HIS A 2 15.78 -6.07 10.16
N ASN A 3 16.51 -4.95 10.14
CA ASN A 3 15.93 -3.64 10.41
C ASN A 3 15.21 -3.19 9.13
N ASN A 4 13.93 -3.56 8.99
CA ASN A 4 13.06 -3.08 7.92
C ASN A 4 12.62 -1.63 8.21
N ASP A 5 13.54 -0.69 8.11
CA ASP A 5 13.31 0.76 8.21
C ASP A 5 12.70 1.34 6.90
N LEU A 6 11.81 0.59 6.27
CA LEU A 6 11.19 0.98 4.98
C LEU A 6 10.05 1.97 5.15
N THR A 7 9.69 2.31 6.39
CA THR A 7 8.52 3.12 6.71
C THR A 7 8.85 4.13 7.78
N VAL A 8 8.71 5.41 7.44
CA VAL A 8 8.84 6.54 8.37
C VAL A 8 7.46 7.13 8.58
N LEU A 9 7.03 7.15 9.85
CA LEU A 9 5.79 7.80 10.27
C LEU A 9 6.16 9.13 10.94
N SER A 10 5.69 10.24 10.37
CA SER A 10 5.83 11.55 10.97
C SER A 10 4.46 12.07 11.40
N TRP A 11 4.37 12.50 12.66
CA TRP A 11 3.21 13.19 13.20
C TRP A 11 3.57 14.63 13.48
N TYR A 12 2.75 15.56 13.01
CA TYR A 12 2.92 16.96 13.33
C TYR A 12 1.55 17.61 13.52
N VAL A 13 1.43 18.33 14.62
CA VAL A 13 0.25 19.14 14.93
C VAL A 13 0.31 20.36 14.02
N LYS A 14 -0.63 20.45 13.08
CA LYS A 14 -0.80 21.62 12.23
C LYS A 14 -1.90 22.46 12.85
N SER A 15 -1.51 23.50 13.59
CA SER A 15 -2.47 24.54 13.96
C SER A 15 -2.96 25.19 12.66
N GLU A 16 -4.25 25.05 12.33
CA GLU A 16 -4.85 25.73 11.19
C GLU A 16 -5.73 26.89 11.66
N ILE A 17 -5.78 27.90 10.79
CA ILE A 17 -6.36 29.23 10.98
C ILE A 17 -7.77 29.13 11.57
N GLY A 18 -8.02 29.85 12.67
CA GLY A 18 -9.34 29.92 13.33
C GLY A 18 -9.43 29.25 14.70
N GLY A 19 -8.32 28.75 15.26
CA GLY A 19 -8.28 28.17 16.61
C GLY A 19 -8.67 26.70 16.68
N LEU A 20 -8.81 26.02 15.52
CA LEU A 20 -9.03 24.59 15.46
C LEU A 20 -7.67 23.87 15.36
N GLU A 21 -7.31 23.08 16.38
CA GLU A 21 -6.13 22.22 16.32
C GLU A 21 -6.38 21.08 15.34
N SER A 22 -5.61 21.02 14.26
CA SER A 22 -5.63 19.88 13.33
C SER A 22 -4.36 19.06 13.49
N SER A 23 -4.48 17.73 13.45
CA SER A 23 -3.34 16.82 13.46
C SER A 23 -3.12 16.29 12.06
N LEU A 24 -1.90 16.43 11.53
CA LEU A 24 -1.52 15.80 10.27
C LEU A 24 -0.62 14.59 10.57
N LEU A 25 -0.98 13.45 9.97
CA LEU A 25 -0.21 12.23 10.00
C LEU A 25 0.28 11.95 8.58
N GLU A 26 1.60 11.89 8.41
CA GLU A 26 2.23 11.58 7.14
C GLU A 26 2.96 10.23 7.22
N LEU A 27 2.60 9.32 6.32
CA LEU A 27 3.24 8.02 6.17
C LEU A 27 4.11 8.04 4.91
N ARG A 28 5.43 7.97 5.08
CA ARG A 28 6.37 7.82 3.97
C ARG A 28 6.93 6.41 3.98
N THR A 29 6.81 5.70 2.87
CA THR A 29 7.30 4.33 2.76
C THR A 29 7.86 4.05 1.38
N LEU A 30 8.82 3.13 1.30
CA LEU A 30 9.29 2.59 0.04
C LEU A 30 8.36 1.46 -0.41
N ALA A 31 7.74 1.63 -1.58
CA ALA A 31 6.92 0.59 -2.19
C ALA A 31 7.79 -0.60 -2.61
N VAL A 32 7.81 -1.65 -1.78
CA VAL A 32 8.48 -2.92 -2.08
C VAL A 32 7.46 -4.04 -2.33
N PRO A 33 7.77 -5.06 -3.16
CA PRO A 33 6.80 -6.10 -3.52
C PRO A 33 6.14 -6.80 -2.32
N MET A 34 6.88 -6.99 -1.22
CA MET A 34 6.34 -7.60 0.01
C MET A 34 5.19 -6.80 0.65
N MET A 35 5.04 -5.50 0.34
CA MET A 35 3.96 -4.64 0.82
C MET A 35 2.67 -4.76 -0.03
N PHE A 36 2.75 -5.43 -1.19
CA PHE A 36 1.62 -5.66 -2.08
C PHE A 36 1.30 -7.16 -2.18
N PRO A 37 0.92 -7.83 -1.08
CA PRO A 37 0.49 -9.22 -1.17
C PRO A 37 -0.69 -9.32 -2.14
N ALA A 38 -0.57 -10.19 -3.15
CA ALA A 38 -1.53 -10.29 -4.26
C ALA A 38 -1.73 -8.98 -5.05
N GLY A 39 -0.69 -8.15 -5.15
CA GLY A 39 -0.69 -6.93 -5.97
C GLY A 39 -1.46 -5.76 -5.35
N ARG A 40 -1.76 -5.79 -4.04
CA ARG A 40 -2.50 -4.71 -3.36
C ARG A 40 -1.94 -4.39 -1.98
N LEU A 41 -1.77 -3.10 -1.70
CA LEU A 41 -1.50 -2.55 -0.39
C LEU A 41 -2.79 -1.93 0.19
N HIS A 42 -3.16 -2.34 1.41
CA HIS A 42 -4.31 -1.79 2.14
C HIS A 42 -3.81 -0.94 3.30
N LEU A 43 -4.18 0.34 3.31
CA LEU A 43 -3.91 1.25 4.42
C LEU A 43 -5.22 1.59 5.13
N ARG A 44 -5.19 1.54 6.47
CA ARG A 44 -6.29 1.96 7.33
C ARG A 44 -5.80 3.06 8.25
N CYS A 45 -6.40 4.24 8.15
CA CYS A 45 -6.19 5.32 9.10
C CYS A 45 -7.37 5.36 10.08
N ILE A 46 -7.06 5.37 11.37
CA ILE A 46 -8.04 5.43 12.45
C ILE A 46 -7.74 6.68 13.28
N ALA A 47 -8.69 7.61 13.32
CA ALA A 47 -8.64 8.78 14.16
C ALA A 47 -9.60 8.58 15.33
N ASN A 48 -9.08 8.66 16.55
CA ASN A 48 -9.85 8.58 17.78
C ASN A 48 -9.75 9.89 18.54
N GLN A 49 -10.90 10.42 18.97
CA GLN A 49 -10.96 11.54 19.90
C GLN A 49 -11.56 11.02 21.21
N TYR A 50 -10.72 10.89 22.23
CA TYR A 50 -11.03 10.17 23.47
C TYR A 50 -11.56 8.74 23.17
N THR A 51 -12.48 8.25 24.01
CA THR A 51 -13.16 6.95 23.84
C THR A 51 -14.52 7.06 23.14
N LEU A 52 -14.96 8.28 22.80
CA LEU A 52 -16.33 8.56 22.36
C LEU A 52 -16.48 8.66 20.85
N TYR A 53 -15.45 9.13 20.14
CA TYR A 53 -15.51 9.34 18.70
C TYR A 53 -14.37 8.62 18.01
N SER A 54 -14.73 7.72 17.09
CA SER A 54 -13.79 7.03 16.21
C SER A 54 -14.24 7.20 14.78
N LYS A 55 -13.32 7.57 13.91
CA LYS A 55 -13.52 7.61 12.46
C LYS A 55 -12.39 6.86 11.79
N SER A 56 -12.72 6.02 10.81
CA SER A 56 -11.71 5.34 10.00
C SER A 56 -11.88 5.63 8.53
N THR A 57 -10.77 5.66 7.81
CA THR A 57 -10.72 5.68 6.36
C THR A 57 -9.81 4.58 5.86
N HIS A 58 -10.10 4.07 4.68
CA HIS A 58 -9.37 2.99 4.03
C HIS A 58 -8.89 3.46 2.67
N LEU A 59 -7.62 3.17 2.36
CA LEU A 59 -7.00 3.43 1.06
C LEU A 59 -6.49 2.10 0.51
N PHE A 60 -6.71 1.85 -0.77
CA PHE A 60 -6.17 0.70 -1.47
C PHE A 60 -5.25 1.20 -2.58
N LEU A 61 -4.00 0.74 -2.57
CA LEU A 61 -3.03 0.99 -3.62
C LEU A 61 -2.79 -0.32 -4.35
N LEU A 62 -2.72 -0.26 -5.69
CA LEU A 62 -2.41 -1.40 -6.52
C LEU A 62 -0.94 -1.37 -6.90
N GLU A 63 -0.33 -2.54 -7.00
CA GLU A 63 1.04 -2.68 -7.48
C GLU A 63 1.05 -2.41 -8.99
N ASP A 64 1.86 -1.44 -9.43
CA ASP A 64 2.05 -1.11 -10.85
C ASP A 64 3.20 -1.91 -11.46
N THR A 65 3.38 -3.17 -11.03
CA THR A 65 4.35 -4.07 -11.67
C THR A 65 3.69 -4.72 -12.88
N PRO A 66 4.35 -4.72 -14.04
CA PRO A 66 3.83 -5.43 -15.20
C PRO A 66 3.77 -6.91 -14.86
N GLN A 67 2.55 -7.45 -14.76
CA GLN A 67 2.36 -8.89 -14.66
C GLN A 67 2.79 -9.49 -15.99
N LEU A 68 4.01 -10.02 -16.05
CA LEU A 68 4.48 -10.81 -17.18
C LEU A 68 3.49 -11.96 -17.36
N ALA A 69 2.61 -11.83 -18.36
CA ALA A 69 1.75 -12.93 -18.74
C ALA A 69 2.66 -14.12 -19.04
N HIS A 70 2.41 -15.26 -18.38
CA HIS A 70 3.03 -16.51 -18.78
C HIS A 70 2.65 -16.74 -20.25
N VAL A 71 3.59 -16.45 -21.16
CA VAL A 71 3.49 -16.88 -22.55
C VAL A 71 3.57 -18.40 -22.47
N LEU A 72 2.41 -19.06 -22.45
CA LEU A 72 2.32 -20.49 -22.64
C LEU A 72 3.06 -20.79 -23.94
N GLY A 73 4.27 -21.35 -23.81
CA GLY A 73 5.12 -21.67 -24.93
C GLY A 73 4.32 -22.49 -25.95
N VAL A 74 4.50 -22.15 -27.22
CA VAL A 74 3.89 -22.82 -28.37
C VAL A 74 3.85 -24.33 -28.16
N SER A 75 2.62 -24.88 -28.11
CA SER A 75 2.39 -26.32 -28.05
C SER A 75 3.11 -26.97 -29.24
N PRO A 76 4.01 -27.95 -29.02
CA PRO A 76 4.72 -28.56 -30.13
C PRO A 76 3.71 -29.35 -30.97
N HIS A 77 3.33 -28.80 -32.11
CA HIS A 77 2.58 -29.52 -33.13
C HIS A 77 3.40 -30.75 -33.56
N HIS A 78 2.98 -31.92 -33.08
CA HIS A 78 3.46 -33.21 -33.55
C HIS A 78 3.06 -33.36 -35.02
N LYS A 79 3.92 -32.93 -35.95
CA LYS A 79 3.73 -33.22 -37.38
C LYS A 79 4.07 -34.68 -37.63
N GLY A 80 3.07 -35.40 -38.10
CA GLY A 80 3.13 -36.80 -38.46
C GLY A 80 4.18 -37.10 -39.53
N ARG A 81 4.76 -38.27 -39.33
CA ARG A 81 5.62 -39.07 -40.22
C ARG A 81 5.14 -39.04 -41.67
N LEU A 82 6.05 -38.74 -42.60
CA LEU A 82 6.00 -39.21 -44.00
C LEU A 82 6.63 -40.60 -44.08
#